data_AF-A0A6I5CKN9-F1
#
_entry.id   AF-A0A6I5CKN9-F1
#
_cell.length_a   1.000
_cell.length_b   1.000
_cell.length_c   1.000
_cell.angle_alpha   90.00
_cell.angle_beta   90.00
_cell.angle_gamma   90.00
#
_symmetry.space_group_name_H-M   'P 1'
#
loop_
_entity.id
_entity.type
_entity.pdbx_description
1 polymer ?
#
loop_
_entity_poly.entity_id
_entity_poly.type
_entity_poly.pdbx_seq_one_letter_code
_entity_poly.pdbx_strand_id
1 'polypeptide(L)'
;VRQHPLERWDRSCAYCGAKNVPLQIDHIHPRATEGSDRVSNLTLACASCNQDKAARPVEEFLAGRPVQLARLLAGARTPLRDAAAMNATRWKLGQVLKSLELPLSAWSGGRTTYNRSMQGLAKSHTLDALAVGEASPGTRVVRYPGTVLVASACGRGSYARTRPDKHGFPRLYLPRQKQHHGFATGDLVRAHIPRGKYRGTHTGRVAVRASGTHRISIPGGYADTSHSNLRLLRRGDGYAYTMRKEDARP
;
A
#
# COMPACT_ATOMS: atom_id res chain seq x y z
N VAL A 1 16.51 1.21 12.71
CA VAL A 1 16.23 2.60 13.14
C VAL A 1 16.33 3.62 12.00
N ARG A 2 17.33 3.56 11.09
CA ARG A 2 17.53 4.51 9.97
C ARG A 2 16.34 4.86 9.07
N GLN A 3 15.49 3.89 8.73
CA GLN A 3 14.34 4.14 7.83
C GLN A 3 13.32 5.09 8.45
N HIS A 4 13.19 5.07 9.78
CA HIS A 4 12.15 5.82 10.46
C HIS A 4 12.39 7.35 10.40
N PRO A 5 13.59 7.88 10.70
CA PRO A 5 13.90 9.28 10.44
C PRO A 5 13.76 9.66 8.96
N LEU A 6 14.10 8.78 8.00
CA LEU A 6 13.97 9.07 6.56
C LEU A 6 12.53 9.36 6.14
N GLU A 7 11.58 8.57 6.65
CA GLU A 7 10.16 8.80 6.37
C GLU A 7 9.62 10.02 7.12
N ARG A 8 9.95 10.17 8.42
CA ARG A 8 9.47 11.29 9.24
C ARG A 8 9.90 12.65 8.68
N TRP A 9 11.13 12.75 8.21
CA TRP A 9 11.73 14.00 7.74
C TRP A 9 11.66 14.16 6.22
N ASP A 10 10.84 13.36 5.52
CA ASP A 10 10.67 13.42 4.06
C ASP A 10 12.01 13.46 3.30
N ARG A 11 12.97 12.63 3.76
CA ARG A 11 14.34 12.57 3.23
C ARG A 11 14.99 13.95 3.07
N SER A 12 14.76 14.83 4.04
CA SER A 12 15.32 16.18 4.10
C SER A 12 16.07 16.41 5.40
N CYS A 13 17.03 17.33 5.38
CA CYS A 13 17.69 17.81 6.57
C CYS A 13 16.67 18.55 7.45
N ALA A 14 16.52 18.12 8.71
CA ALA A 14 15.59 18.73 9.64
C ALA A 14 15.99 20.16 10.05
N TYR A 15 17.27 20.52 9.87
CA TYR A 15 17.80 21.83 10.26
C TYR A 15 17.73 22.87 9.15
N CYS A 16 18.05 22.51 7.90
CA CYS A 16 18.10 23.45 6.78
C CYS A 16 17.12 23.13 5.65
N GLY A 17 16.43 21.98 5.68
CA GLY A 17 15.49 21.56 4.65
C GLY A 17 16.11 20.98 3.38
N ALA A 18 17.44 20.87 3.30
CA ALA A 18 18.13 20.34 2.12
C ALA A 18 17.65 18.91 1.79
N LYS A 19 17.35 18.67 0.52
CA LYS A 19 16.99 17.37 -0.07
C LYS A 19 18.07 16.90 -1.02
N ASN A 20 18.09 15.60 -1.34
CA ASN A 20 19.03 15.00 -2.30
C ASN A 20 20.52 15.18 -1.93
N VAL A 21 20.82 15.28 -0.64
CA VAL A 21 22.18 15.29 -0.09
C VAL A 21 22.38 14.09 0.82
N PRO A 22 23.62 13.64 1.07
CA PRO A 22 23.89 12.64 2.10
C PRO A 22 23.37 13.10 3.46
N LEU A 23 22.44 12.33 4.04
CA LEU A 23 21.85 12.60 5.35
C LEU A 23 22.40 11.63 6.39
N GLN A 24 22.68 12.17 7.58
CA GLN A 24 23.15 11.46 8.75
C GLN A 24 22.05 11.47 9.81
N ILE A 25 22.04 10.44 10.68
CA ILE A 25 21.22 10.50 11.89
C ILE A 25 21.95 11.41 12.86
N ASP A 26 21.23 12.37 13.42
CA ASP A 26 21.69 13.21 14.53
C ASP A 26 20.75 13.09 15.72
N HIS A 27 21.28 13.34 16.91
CA HIS A 27 20.55 13.37 18.17
C HIS A 27 20.13 14.79 18.51
N ILE A 28 18.83 15.01 18.68
CA ILE A 28 18.26 16.32 19.03
C ILE A 28 18.84 16.80 20.37
N HIS A 29 18.72 15.95 21.40
CA HIS A 29 19.49 16.04 22.63
C HIS A 29 20.77 15.22 22.48
N PRO A 30 21.97 15.83 22.51
CA PRO A 30 23.24 15.15 22.23
C PRO A 30 23.54 13.98 23.16
N ARG A 31 24.13 12.90 22.64
CA ARG A 31 24.57 11.76 23.47
C ARG A 31 25.59 12.16 24.54
N ALA A 32 26.45 13.13 24.23
CA ALA A 32 27.45 13.64 25.16
C ALA A 32 26.82 14.25 26.43
N THR A 33 25.56 14.66 26.37
CA THR A 33 24.78 15.21 27.49
C THR A 33 23.60 14.31 27.86
N GLU A 34 23.76 12.99 27.71
CA GLU A 34 22.78 11.95 28.07
C GLU A 34 21.55 11.84 27.14
N GLY A 35 21.69 12.29 25.89
CA GLY A 35 20.75 12.04 24.80
C GLY A 35 20.42 10.56 24.58
N SER A 36 19.13 10.22 24.66
CA SER A 36 18.67 8.84 24.40
C SER A 36 18.71 8.46 22.91
N ASP A 37 18.84 7.16 22.60
CA ASP A 37 18.64 6.62 21.24
C ASP A 37 17.16 6.39 20.88
N ARG A 38 16.23 6.95 21.66
CA ARG A 38 14.80 6.87 21.35
C ARG A 38 14.53 7.57 20.03
N VAL A 39 13.61 7.02 19.24
CA VAL A 39 13.26 7.59 17.93
C VAL A 39 12.75 9.03 18.02
N SER A 40 12.17 9.44 19.15
CA SER A 40 11.78 10.83 19.42
C SER A 40 12.95 11.79 19.60
N ASN A 41 14.16 11.28 19.83
CA ASN A 41 15.39 12.06 19.95
C ASN A 41 16.26 12.01 18.68
N LEU A 42 15.84 11.28 17.65
CA LEU A 42 16.60 11.10 16.41
C LEU A 42 16.03 11.93 15.28
N THR A 43 16.90 12.64 14.58
CA THR A 43 16.58 13.45 13.41
C THR A 43 17.50 13.16 12.23
N LEU A 44 17.25 13.79 11.07
CA LEU A 44 18.14 13.77 9.92
C LEU A 44 18.82 15.12 9.74
N ALA A 45 20.13 15.08 9.50
CA ALA A 45 20.95 16.26 9.26
C ALA A 45 21.85 16.03 8.04
N CYS A 46 22.08 17.06 7.22
CA CYS A 46 23.17 17.03 6.25
C CYS A 46 24.51 17.13 7.00
N ALA A 47 25.60 16.72 6.33
CA ALA A 47 26.94 16.71 6.93
C ALA A 47 27.32 18.07 7.54
N SER A 48 27.08 19.18 6.83
CA SER A 48 27.37 20.53 7.33
C SER A 48 26.60 20.84 8.62
N CYS A 49 25.27 20.74 8.61
CA CYS A 49 24.50 21.06 9.82
C CYS A 49 24.78 20.11 10.99
N ASN A 50 25.08 18.84 10.73
CA ASN A 50 25.44 17.90 11.79
C ASN A 50 26.77 18.27 12.45
N GLN A 51 27.77 18.63 11.63
CA GLN A 51 29.07 19.10 12.11
C GLN A 51 28.95 20.44 12.82
N ASP A 52 28.18 21.37 12.27
CA ASP A 52 27.96 22.69 12.87
C ASP A 52 27.29 22.55 14.23
N LYS A 53 26.19 21.76 14.33
CA LYS A 53 25.52 21.54 15.62
C LYS A 53 26.46 20.86 16.62
N ALA A 54 27.21 19.85 16.18
CA ALA A 54 28.09 19.06 17.02
C ALA A 54 27.36 18.54 18.28
N ALA A 55 27.98 18.67 19.46
CA ALA A 55 27.44 18.24 20.73
C ALA A 55 26.53 19.29 21.41
N ARG A 56 26.03 20.30 20.68
CA ARG A 56 25.16 21.33 21.25
C ARG A 56 23.69 20.88 21.27
N PRO A 57 22.91 21.23 22.31
CA PRO A 57 21.47 21.08 22.32
C PRO A 57 20.82 21.77 21.10
N VAL A 58 19.74 21.20 20.57
CA VAL A 58 19.07 21.75 19.38
C VAL A 58 18.54 23.16 19.62
N GLU A 59 18.15 23.46 20.85
CA GLU A 59 17.62 24.75 21.28
C GLU A 59 18.66 25.86 21.14
N GLU A 60 19.91 25.55 21.49
CA GLU A 60 21.04 26.47 21.32
C GLU A 60 21.39 26.63 19.83
N PHE A 61 21.49 25.52 19.10
CA PHE A 61 21.84 25.54 17.68
C PHE A 61 20.81 26.27 16.81
N LEU A 62 19.53 26.24 17.19
CA LEU A 62 18.42 26.88 16.47
C LEU A 62 17.89 28.14 17.18
N ALA A 63 18.64 28.73 18.13
CA ALA A 63 18.17 29.89 18.90
C ALA A 63 17.69 31.06 18.01
N GLY A 64 18.41 31.34 16.90
CA GLY A 64 18.02 32.36 15.91
C GLY A 64 16.95 31.92 14.90
N ARG A 65 16.45 30.69 15.00
CA ARG A 65 15.51 30.06 14.05
C ARG A 65 14.33 29.40 14.78
N PRO A 66 13.53 30.17 15.56
CA PRO A 66 12.52 29.62 16.47
C PRO A 66 11.41 28.84 15.75
N VAL A 67 11.01 29.25 14.55
CA VAL A 67 10.02 28.52 13.72
C VAL A 67 10.52 27.12 13.33
N GLN A 68 11.81 27.00 13.00
CA GLN A 68 12.42 25.71 12.66
C GLN A 68 12.53 24.81 13.90
N LEU A 69 12.95 25.37 15.03
CA LEU A 69 13.02 24.67 16.31
C LEU A 69 11.65 24.09 16.71
N ALA A 70 10.61 24.92 16.66
CA ALA A 70 9.24 24.49 16.99
C ALA A 70 8.76 23.36 16.06
N ARG A 71 8.99 23.48 14.74
CA ARG A 71 8.66 22.44 13.76
C ARG A 71 9.40 21.12 14.04
N LEU A 72 10.70 21.21 14.37
CA LEU A 72 11.52 20.06 14.67
C LEU A 72 11.03 19.34 15.93
N LEU A 73 10.82 20.06 17.03
CA LEU A 73 10.34 19.48 18.28
C LEU A 73 8.94 18.87 18.14
N ALA A 74 8.05 19.52 17.37
CA ALA A 74 6.74 18.98 17.05
C ALA A 74 6.84 17.67 16.24
N GLY A 75 7.64 17.66 15.17
CA GLY A 75 7.84 16.47 14.32
C GLY A 75 8.50 15.30 15.06
N ALA A 76 9.41 15.60 15.99
CA ALA A 76 10.09 14.60 16.82
C ALA A 76 9.12 13.86 17.77
N ARG A 77 8.10 14.57 18.28
CA ARG A 77 7.06 14.04 19.17
C ARG A 77 5.92 13.33 18.43
N THR A 78 5.85 13.41 17.11
CA THR A 78 4.80 12.74 16.34
C THR A 78 4.80 11.23 16.61
N PRO A 79 3.68 10.67 17.13
CA PRO A 79 3.59 9.27 17.51
C PRO A 79 3.65 8.36 16.29
N LEU A 80 4.28 7.21 16.47
CA LEU A 80 4.52 6.24 15.39
C LEU A 80 3.44 5.18 15.37
N ARG A 81 2.18 5.62 15.40
CA ARG A 81 1.03 4.74 15.61
C ARG A 81 0.96 3.63 14.56
N ASP A 82 1.18 3.98 13.29
CA ASP A 82 1.13 3.00 12.20
C ASP A 82 2.29 2.01 12.28
N ALA A 83 3.51 2.49 12.54
CA ALA A 83 4.67 1.61 12.72
C ALA A 83 4.51 0.70 13.94
N ALA A 84 3.94 1.20 15.04
CA ALA A 84 3.61 0.42 16.22
C ALA A 84 2.55 -0.65 15.91
N ALA A 85 1.48 -0.29 15.21
CA ALA A 85 0.44 -1.22 14.77
C ALA A 85 1.02 -2.32 13.85
N MET A 86 1.88 -1.94 12.89
CA MET A 86 2.55 -2.90 12.02
C MET A 86 3.49 -3.82 12.80
N ASN A 87 4.29 -3.28 13.74
CA ASN A 87 5.17 -4.10 14.56
C ASN A 87 4.39 -5.07 15.46
N ALA A 88 3.32 -4.60 16.12
CA ALA A 88 2.44 -5.46 16.92
C ALA A 88 1.81 -6.56 16.07
N THR A 89 1.30 -6.21 14.88
CA THR A 89 0.72 -7.17 13.93
C THR A 89 1.75 -8.21 13.49
N ARG A 90 2.98 -7.78 13.15
CA ARG A 90 4.07 -8.67 12.73
C ARG A 90 4.45 -9.66 13.83
N TRP A 91 4.57 -9.19 15.08
CA TRP A 91 4.87 -10.06 16.22
C TRP A 91 3.75 -11.08 16.46
N LYS A 92 2.50 -10.63 16.48
CA LYS A 92 1.36 -11.53 16.66
C LYS A 92 1.26 -12.55 15.52
N LEU A 93 1.48 -12.11 14.28
CA LEU A 93 1.49 -13.00 13.11
C LEU A 93 2.57 -14.07 13.25
N GLY A 94 3.80 -13.69 13.62
CA GLY A 94 4.88 -14.65 13.86
C GLY A 94 4.53 -15.67 14.95
N GLN A 95 3.91 -15.24 16.05
CA GLN A 95 3.44 -16.15 17.11
C GLN A 95 2.39 -17.15 16.61
N VAL A 96 1.39 -16.66 15.86
CA VAL A 96 0.33 -17.51 15.30
C VAL A 96 0.89 -18.48 14.25
N LEU A 97 1.83 -18.05 13.42
CA LEU A 97 2.44 -18.93 12.42
C LEU A 97 3.31 -20.03 13.07
N LYS A 98 3.98 -19.72 14.19
CA LYS A 98 4.74 -20.73 14.94
C LYS A 98 3.87 -21.86 15.47
N SER A 99 2.60 -21.60 15.81
CA SER A 99 1.70 -22.66 16.27
C SER A 99 1.26 -23.62 15.18
N LEU A 100 1.62 -23.37 13.91
CA LEU A 100 1.38 -24.31 12.81
C LEU A 100 2.44 -25.42 12.74
N GLU A 101 3.50 -25.35 13.56
CA GLU A 101 4.59 -26.34 13.58
C GLU A 101 5.30 -26.53 12.23
N LEU A 102 5.21 -25.53 11.36
CA LEU A 102 5.93 -25.48 10.09
C LEU A 102 7.23 -24.69 10.24
N PRO A 103 8.28 -25.00 9.44
CA PRO A 103 9.49 -24.21 9.39
C PRO A 103 9.16 -22.74 9.08
N LEU A 104 9.47 -21.85 10.04
CA LEU A 104 9.19 -20.43 9.94
C LEU A 104 10.47 -19.64 10.16
N SER A 105 10.82 -18.85 9.15
CA SER A 105 11.92 -17.88 9.19
C SER A 105 11.40 -16.50 8.82
N ALA A 106 11.99 -15.48 9.44
CA ALA A 106 11.61 -14.09 9.22
C ALA A 106 12.87 -13.25 8.98
N TRP A 107 12.77 -12.32 8.03
CA TRP A 107 13.90 -11.46 7.65
C TRP A 107 13.50 -9.98 7.64
N SER A 108 14.50 -9.10 7.72
CA SER A 108 14.28 -7.67 7.69
C SER A 108 14.01 -7.16 6.27
N GLY A 109 13.22 -6.09 6.14
CA GLY A 109 13.03 -5.43 4.84
C GLY A 109 14.33 -4.86 4.25
N GLY A 110 15.33 -4.58 5.11
CA GLY A 110 16.68 -4.22 4.67
C GLY A 110 17.37 -5.36 3.92
N ARG A 111 17.25 -6.60 4.41
CA ARG A 111 17.76 -7.79 3.72
C ARG A 111 17.06 -8.01 2.39
N THR A 112 15.73 -7.89 2.35
CA THR A 112 14.96 -7.97 1.09
C THR A 112 15.42 -6.91 0.09
N THR A 113 15.65 -5.68 0.54
CA THR A 113 16.15 -4.60 -0.32
C THR A 113 17.55 -4.90 -0.87
N TYR A 114 18.44 -5.40 -0.01
CA TYR A 114 19.79 -5.79 -0.42
C TYR A 114 19.77 -6.94 -1.44
N ASN A 115 19.05 -8.03 -1.14
CA ASN A 115 18.90 -9.17 -2.04
C ASN A 115 18.32 -8.72 -3.39
N ARG A 116 17.27 -7.91 -3.39
CA ARG A 116 16.65 -7.38 -4.60
C ARG A 116 17.65 -6.59 -5.46
N SER A 117 18.46 -5.73 -4.83
CA SER A 117 19.51 -4.96 -5.51
C SER A 117 20.61 -5.85 -6.08
N MET A 118 21.07 -6.84 -5.32
CA MET A 118 22.08 -7.81 -5.76
C MET A 118 21.60 -8.66 -6.94
N GLN A 119 20.29 -8.93 -7.01
CA GLN A 119 19.67 -9.69 -8.10
C GLN A 119 19.30 -8.83 -9.32
N GLY A 120 19.50 -7.51 -9.27
CA GLY A 120 19.10 -6.59 -10.35
C GLY A 120 17.59 -6.52 -10.57
N LEU A 121 16.80 -6.81 -9.53
CA LEU A 121 15.34 -6.82 -9.61
C LEU A 121 14.78 -5.42 -9.34
N ALA A 122 13.83 -4.96 -10.15
CA ALA A 122 13.11 -3.73 -9.88
C ALA A 122 12.17 -3.87 -8.67
N LYS A 123 11.71 -2.74 -8.13
CA LYS A 123 10.86 -2.74 -6.94
C LYS A 123 9.41 -3.07 -7.30
N SER A 124 8.94 -4.22 -6.86
CA SER A 124 7.52 -4.59 -6.87
C SER A 124 7.21 -5.56 -5.73
N HIS A 125 5.95 -5.64 -5.31
CA HIS A 125 5.56 -6.62 -4.28
C HIS A 125 5.81 -8.07 -4.71
N THR A 126 5.67 -8.36 -6.00
CA THR A 126 5.92 -9.69 -6.57
C THR A 126 7.41 -10.04 -6.47
N LEU A 127 8.28 -9.13 -6.90
CA LEU A 127 9.74 -9.36 -6.92
C LEU A 127 10.36 -9.27 -5.53
N ASP A 128 9.79 -8.46 -4.63
CA ASP A 128 10.19 -8.43 -3.22
C ASP A 128 10.03 -9.82 -2.57
N ALA A 129 9.00 -10.59 -2.93
CA ALA A 129 8.80 -11.94 -2.40
C ALA A 129 9.92 -12.92 -2.81
N LEU A 130 10.48 -12.79 -4.01
CA LEU A 130 11.64 -13.57 -4.46
C LEU A 130 12.94 -13.15 -3.78
N ALA A 131 12.99 -11.95 -3.21
CA ALA A 131 14.13 -11.41 -2.50
C ALA A 131 14.08 -11.63 -0.97
N VAL A 132 13.00 -12.23 -0.45
CA VAL A 132 12.91 -12.62 0.97
C VAL A 132 13.76 -13.87 1.20
N GLY A 133 14.49 -13.90 2.32
CA GLY A 133 15.24 -15.08 2.73
C GLY A 133 16.75 -14.88 2.75
N GLU A 134 17.44 -16.00 2.89
CA GLU A 134 18.88 -16.08 2.72
C GLU A 134 19.19 -16.37 1.26
N ALA A 135 19.86 -15.43 0.59
CA ALA A 135 20.43 -15.68 -0.73
C ALA A 135 21.86 -16.19 -0.52
N SER A 136 22.10 -17.47 -0.83
CA SER A 136 23.45 -18.02 -0.83
C SER A 136 24.29 -17.32 -1.90
N PRO A 137 25.60 -17.13 -1.69
CA PRO A 137 26.50 -16.71 -2.75
C PRO A 137 26.33 -17.59 -4.00
N GLY A 138 26.13 -16.96 -5.16
CA GLY A 138 25.88 -17.66 -6.43
C GLY A 138 24.42 -18.01 -6.74
N THR A 139 23.48 -17.81 -5.80
CA THR A 139 22.04 -17.95 -6.12
C THR A 139 21.60 -16.76 -6.98
N ARG A 140 20.94 -17.03 -8.11
CA ARG A 140 20.39 -16.00 -9.00
C ARG A 140 18.94 -16.27 -9.37
N VAL A 141 18.11 -15.24 -9.34
CA VAL A 141 16.76 -15.30 -9.91
C VAL A 141 16.89 -15.24 -11.44
N VAL A 142 16.59 -16.35 -12.11
CA VAL A 142 16.73 -16.46 -13.58
C VAL A 142 15.42 -16.19 -14.33
N ARG A 143 14.27 -16.37 -13.68
CA ARG A 143 12.93 -16.17 -14.27
C ARG A 143 11.94 -15.73 -13.22
N TYR A 144 10.98 -14.90 -13.63
CA TYR A 144 9.83 -14.48 -12.84
C TYR A 144 8.63 -14.28 -13.79
N PRO A 145 7.38 -14.34 -13.31
CA PRO A 145 6.21 -14.23 -14.16
C PRO A 145 6.14 -12.84 -14.81
N GLY A 146 5.91 -12.79 -16.14
CA GLY A 146 5.75 -11.53 -16.87
C GLY A 146 4.37 -10.88 -16.69
N THR A 147 3.44 -11.55 -16.04
CA THR A 147 2.08 -11.07 -15.77
C THR A 147 1.65 -11.55 -14.40
N VAL A 148 0.97 -10.69 -13.65
CA VAL A 148 0.47 -11.00 -12.31
C VAL A 148 -1.02 -10.78 -12.19
N LEU A 149 -1.63 -11.63 -11.38
CA LEU A 149 -3.02 -11.48 -10.94
C LEU A 149 -3.09 -10.37 -9.89
N VAL A 150 -3.94 -9.39 -10.14
CA VAL A 150 -4.27 -8.33 -9.19
C VAL A 150 -5.64 -8.61 -8.62
N ALA A 151 -5.69 -8.85 -7.32
CA ALA A 151 -6.92 -8.95 -6.56
C ALA A 151 -7.18 -7.62 -5.83
N SER A 152 -8.28 -6.96 -6.17
CA SER A 152 -8.72 -5.73 -5.51
C SER A 152 -9.94 -6.01 -4.65
N ALA A 153 -9.88 -5.66 -3.37
CA ALA A 153 -11.06 -5.74 -2.51
C ALA A 153 -12.10 -4.71 -2.98
N CYS A 154 -13.31 -5.18 -3.28
CA CYS A 154 -14.42 -4.35 -3.76
C CYS A 154 -15.62 -4.36 -2.81
N GLY A 155 -15.56 -5.15 -1.74
CA GLY A 155 -16.66 -5.36 -0.81
C GLY A 155 -17.78 -6.22 -1.40
N ARG A 156 -18.76 -6.57 -0.55
CA ARG A 156 -19.89 -7.44 -0.87
C ARG A 156 -21.22 -6.67 -0.95
N GLY A 157 -21.13 -5.41 -1.36
CA GLY A 157 -22.24 -4.45 -1.36
C GLY A 157 -22.28 -3.58 -0.10
N SER A 158 -23.26 -2.67 -0.05
CA SER A 158 -23.50 -1.79 1.11
C SER A 158 -24.44 -2.47 2.11
N TYR A 159 -24.17 -2.29 3.41
CA TYR A 159 -25.12 -2.63 4.47
C TYR A 159 -26.28 -1.61 4.56
N ALA A 160 -26.04 -0.36 4.15
CA ALA A 160 -27.07 0.66 4.08
C ALA A 160 -27.94 0.47 2.83
N ARG A 161 -29.24 0.31 3.05
CA ARG A 161 -30.26 0.16 1.99
C ARG A 161 -30.85 1.50 1.53
N THR A 162 -30.59 2.58 2.25
CA THR A 162 -31.05 3.91 1.87
C THR A 162 -29.82 4.74 1.55
N ARG A 163 -29.76 5.30 0.34
CA ARG A 163 -28.73 6.29 0.01
C ARG A 163 -29.27 7.68 0.30
N PRO A 164 -28.56 8.48 1.12
CA PRO A 164 -28.93 9.87 1.32
C PRO A 164 -28.57 10.73 0.09
N ASP A 165 -29.16 11.89 -0.01
CA ASP A 165 -28.68 12.98 -0.86
C ASP A 165 -27.45 13.68 -0.24
N LYS A 166 -27.00 14.77 -0.86
CA LYS A 166 -25.86 15.56 -0.37
C LYS A 166 -26.11 16.25 1.00
N HIS A 167 -27.36 16.32 1.45
CA HIS A 167 -27.79 16.94 2.71
C HIS A 167 -28.13 15.90 3.80
N GLY A 168 -28.04 14.61 3.49
CA GLY A 168 -28.34 13.53 4.45
C GLY A 168 -29.78 13.01 4.37
N PHE A 169 -30.64 13.54 3.51
CA PHE A 169 -32.04 13.10 3.40
C PHE A 169 -32.17 11.81 2.57
N PRO A 170 -33.04 10.86 2.95
CA PRO A 170 -33.31 9.65 2.17
C PRO A 170 -33.70 9.96 0.71
N ARG A 171 -32.93 9.45 -0.26
CA ARG A 171 -33.21 9.66 -1.70
C ARG A 171 -33.50 8.36 -2.46
N LEU A 172 -32.73 7.30 -2.22
CA LEU A 172 -32.85 6.06 -2.98
C LEU A 172 -32.93 4.86 -2.05
N TYR A 173 -33.97 4.05 -2.24
CA TYR A 173 -34.15 2.78 -1.55
C TYR A 173 -33.63 1.63 -2.42
N LEU A 174 -32.64 0.91 -1.92
CA LEU A 174 -32.07 -0.26 -2.56
C LEU A 174 -32.98 -1.48 -2.30
N PRO A 175 -33.28 -2.28 -3.34
CA PRO A 175 -34.14 -3.44 -3.22
C PRO A 175 -33.55 -4.47 -2.26
N ARG A 176 -34.44 -5.26 -1.63
CA ARG A 176 -34.02 -6.39 -0.76
C ARG A 176 -33.44 -7.54 -1.58
N GLN A 177 -33.98 -7.73 -2.78
CA GLN A 177 -33.52 -8.76 -3.70
C GLN A 177 -32.14 -8.37 -4.27
N LYS A 178 -31.14 -9.22 -4.02
CA LYS A 178 -29.76 -9.00 -4.48
C LYS A 178 -29.45 -9.65 -5.83
N GLN A 179 -30.31 -10.58 -6.26
CA GLN A 179 -30.15 -11.31 -7.51
C GLN A 179 -31.30 -11.00 -8.46
N HIS A 180 -30.97 -10.67 -9.70
CA HIS A 180 -31.93 -10.48 -10.76
C HIS A 180 -31.52 -11.35 -11.95
N HIS A 181 -32.49 -12.06 -12.54
CA HIS A 181 -32.26 -12.90 -13.73
C HIS A 181 -31.08 -13.90 -13.58
N GLY A 182 -30.87 -14.41 -12.36
CA GLY A 182 -29.81 -15.38 -12.04
C GLY A 182 -28.43 -14.78 -11.74
N PHE A 183 -28.27 -13.46 -11.78
CA PHE A 183 -27.00 -12.76 -11.54
C PHE A 183 -27.06 -11.87 -10.31
N ALA A 184 -25.91 -11.66 -9.65
CA ALA A 184 -25.72 -10.67 -8.59
C ALA A 184 -24.71 -9.60 -9.00
N THR A 185 -24.87 -8.37 -8.49
CA THR A 185 -23.85 -7.32 -8.70
C THR A 185 -22.50 -7.77 -8.14
N GLY A 186 -21.47 -7.72 -8.98
CA GLY A 186 -20.13 -8.15 -8.66
C GLY A 186 -19.75 -9.53 -9.21
N ASP A 187 -20.70 -10.30 -9.73
CA ASP A 187 -20.44 -11.55 -10.46
C ASP A 187 -19.53 -11.28 -11.68
N LEU A 188 -18.62 -12.21 -11.97
CA LEU A 188 -17.82 -12.21 -13.19
C LEU A 188 -18.58 -12.97 -14.27
N VAL A 189 -18.83 -12.31 -15.39
CA VAL A 189 -19.59 -12.88 -16.51
C VAL A 189 -18.81 -12.78 -17.81
N ARG A 190 -19.08 -13.71 -18.72
CA ARG A 190 -18.76 -13.59 -20.14
C ARG A 190 -20.00 -13.12 -20.87
N ALA A 191 -19.91 -11.98 -21.55
CA ALA A 191 -20.99 -11.41 -22.33
C ALA A 191 -20.74 -11.60 -23.82
N HIS A 192 -21.73 -12.11 -24.55
CA HIS A 192 -21.70 -12.19 -26.00
C HIS A 192 -22.67 -11.16 -26.59
N ILE A 193 -22.16 -10.00 -26.98
CA ILE A 193 -22.99 -8.89 -27.48
C ILE A 193 -23.14 -9.02 -29.00
N PRO A 194 -24.35 -9.24 -29.52
CA PRO A 194 -24.55 -9.57 -30.94
C PRO A 194 -24.44 -8.35 -31.88
N ARG A 195 -24.80 -7.15 -31.40
CA ARG A 195 -24.94 -5.92 -32.23
C ARG A 195 -24.54 -4.66 -31.47
N GLY A 196 -24.30 -3.57 -32.20
CA GLY A 196 -24.03 -2.23 -31.64
C GLY A 196 -22.54 -1.95 -31.39
N LYS A 197 -22.26 -0.79 -30.78
CA LYS A 197 -20.90 -0.25 -30.54
C LYS A 197 -19.95 -1.24 -29.87
N TYR A 198 -20.46 -2.08 -28.98
CA TYR A 198 -19.66 -3.02 -28.19
C TYR A 198 -19.81 -4.48 -28.65
N ARG A 199 -20.22 -4.72 -29.91
CA ARG A 199 -20.35 -6.06 -30.48
C ARG A 199 -19.10 -6.92 -30.24
N GLY A 200 -19.30 -8.17 -29.84
CA GLY A 200 -18.23 -9.12 -29.56
C GLY A 200 -18.35 -9.79 -28.19
N THR A 201 -17.30 -10.52 -27.81
CA THR A 201 -17.24 -11.23 -26.53
C THR A 201 -16.41 -10.45 -25.52
N HIS A 202 -17.00 -10.17 -24.36
CA HIS A 202 -16.35 -9.43 -23.27
C HIS A 202 -16.39 -10.25 -21.99
N THR A 203 -15.38 -10.08 -21.14
CA THR A 203 -15.37 -10.67 -19.79
C THR A 203 -15.21 -9.55 -18.77
N GLY A 204 -16.09 -9.50 -17.79
CA GLY A 204 -16.06 -8.46 -16.78
C GLY A 204 -17.12 -8.62 -15.70
N ARG A 205 -17.06 -7.75 -14.70
CA ARG A 205 -18.01 -7.77 -13.59
C ARG A 205 -19.33 -7.15 -14.00
N VAL A 206 -20.42 -7.75 -13.55
CA VAL A 206 -21.79 -7.28 -13.84
C VAL A 206 -22.33 -6.42 -12.70
N ALA A 207 -23.05 -5.36 -13.04
CA ALA A 207 -23.96 -4.64 -12.16
C ALA A 207 -25.38 -4.92 -12.64
N VAL A 208 -26.16 -5.60 -11.79
CA VAL A 208 -27.47 -6.12 -12.18
C VAL A 208 -28.56 -5.07 -12.03
N ARG A 209 -29.60 -5.18 -12.84
CA ARG A 209 -30.80 -4.34 -12.81
C ARG A 209 -32.04 -5.23 -12.88
N ALA A 210 -33.11 -4.82 -12.22
CA ALA A 210 -34.38 -5.55 -12.23
C ALA A 210 -34.95 -5.72 -13.66
N SER A 211 -34.68 -4.76 -14.56
CA SER A 211 -35.13 -4.80 -15.95
C SER A 211 -34.57 -5.94 -16.79
N GLY A 212 -33.54 -6.67 -16.32
CA GLY A 212 -32.88 -7.71 -17.10
C GLY A 212 -31.83 -7.21 -18.09
N THR A 213 -31.72 -5.89 -18.28
CA THR A 213 -30.57 -5.26 -18.97
C THR A 213 -29.50 -4.93 -17.93
N HIS A 214 -28.40 -5.67 -17.95
CA HIS A 214 -27.32 -5.54 -16.98
C HIS A 214 -26.17 -4.74 -17.56
N ARG A 215 -25.43 -4.06 -16.68
CA ARG A 215 -24.21 -3.33 -17.06
C ARG A 215 -23.01 -4.22 -16.79
N ILE A 216 -22.12 -4.33 -17.76
CA ILE A 216 -20.87 -5.10 -17.66
C ILE A 216 -19.67 -4.17 -17.82
N SER A 217 -18.64 -4.38 -17.00
CA SER A 217 -17.34 -3.74 -17.19
C SER A 217 -16.65 -4.34 -18.42
N ILE A 218 -16.16 -3.48 -19.30
CA ILE A 218 -15.40 -3.86 -20.49
C ILE A 218 -14.13 -3.01 -20.59
N PRO A 219 -13.13 -3.38 -21.41
CA PRO A 219 -11.99 -2.49 -21.68
C PRO A 219 -12.48 -1.11 -22.15
N GLY A 220 -12.02 -0.05 -21.50
CA GLY A 220 -12.39 1.33 -21.85
C GLY A 220 -13.77 1.80 -21.35
N GLY A 221 -14.48 1.04 -20.51
CA GLY A 221 -15.70 1.53 -19.85
C GLY A 221 -16.72 0.45 -19.53
N TYR A 222 -17.96 0.67 -19.94
CA TYR A 222 -19.09 -0.22 -19.64
C TYR A 222 -19.98 -0.41 -20.87
N ALA A 223 -20.59 -1.59 -20.96
CA ALA A 223 -21.66 -1.87 -21.91
C ALA A 223 -22.91 -2.35 -21.15
N ASP A 224 -24.09 -1.99 -21.65
CA ASP A 224 -25.35 -2.51 -21.16
C ASP A 224 -25.83 -3.62 -22.14
N THR A 225 -26.22 -4.79 -21.65
CA THR A 225 -26.67 -5.93 -22.47
C THR A 225 -27.72 -6.76 -21.72
N SER A 226 -28.56 -7.48 -22.46
CA SER A 226 -29.54 -8.41 -21.88
C SER A 226 -28.85 -9.51 -21.07
N HIS A 227 -29.44 -9.92 -19.95
CA HIS A 227 -29.00 -11.06 -19.14
C HIS A 227 -28.90 -12.36 -19.98
N SER A 228 -29.73 -12.51 -21.02
CA SER A 228 -29.69 -13.65 -21.94
C SER A 228 -28.37 -13.76 -22.71
N ASN A 229 -27.64 -12.65 -22.85
CA ASN A 229 -26.33 -12.59 -23.50
C ASN A 229 -25.18 -12.87 -22.53
N LEU A 230 -25.46 -13.17 -21.26
CA LEU A 230 -24.47 -13.35 -20.21
C LEU A 230 -24.35 -14.82 -19.82
N ARG A 231 -23.10 -15.25 -19.63
CA ARG A 231 -22.75 -16.52 -19.01
C ARG A 231 -21.98 -16.24 -17.73
N LEU A 232 -22.46 -16.76 -16.60
CA LEU A 232 -21.75 -16.66 -15.32
C LEU A 232 -20.43 -17.45 -15.41
N LEU A 233 -19.33 -16.81 -15.01
CA LEU A 233 -18.02 -17.46 -14.85
C LEU A 233 -17.68 -17.68 -13.38
N ARG A 234 -17.95 -16.69 -12.53
CA ARG A 234 -17.70 -16.76 -11.09
C ARG A 234 -18.68 -15.86 -10.33
N ARG A 235 -19.16 -16.32 -9.18
CA ARG A 235 -19.94 -15.49 -8.24
C ARG A 235 -19.07 -14.41 -7.58
N GLY A 236 -19.67 -13.28 -7.27
CA GLY A 236 -18.98 -12.20 -6.55
C GLY A 236 -18.57 -12.65 -5.14
N ASP A 237 -17.27 -12.76 -4.91
CA ASP A 237 -16.67 -13.13 -3.61
C ASP A 237 -16.25 -11.91 -2.76
N GLY A 238 -16.40 -10.71 -3.32
CA GLY A 238 -15.98 -9.44 -2.73
C GLY A 238 -14.69 -8.88 -3.32
N TYR A 239 -14.07 -9.59 -4.28
CA TYR A 239 -12.87 -9.16 -4.97
C TYR A 239 -13.13 -8.94 -6.46
N ALA A 240 -12.34 -8.06 -7.07
CA ALA A 240 -12.15 -7.99 -8.51
C ALA A 240 -10.79 -8.61 -8.85
N TYR A 241 -10.76 -9.35 -9.94
CA TYR A 241 -9.56 -10.00 -10.44
C TYR A 241 -9.24 -9.43 -11.81
N THR A 242 -8.03 -8.90 -11.95
CA THR A 242 -7.50 -8.42 -13.24
C THR A 242 -6.09 -8.94 -13.42
N MET A 243 -5.61 -8.93 -14.66
CA MET A 243 -4.22 -9.23 -14.98
C MET A 243 -3.51 -7.93 -15.32
N ARG A 244 -2.28 -7.75 -14.82
CA ARG A 244 -1.38 -6.69 -15.28
C ARG A 244 -0.03 -7.28 -15.64
N LYS A 245 0.69 -6.62 -16.55
CA LYS A 245 2.10 -6.94 -16.77
C LYS A 245 2.86 -6.73 -15.45
N GLU A 246 3.82 -7.62 -15.17
CA GLU A 246 4.74 -7.40 -14.06
C GLU A 246 5.70 -6.27 -14.47
N ASP A 247 5.20 -5.05 -14.30
CA ASP A 247 5.96 -3.84 -14.56
C ASP A 247 6.86 -3.60 -13.36
N ALA A 248 8.06 -4.13 -13.49
CA ALA A 248 9.28 -3.71 -12.83
C ALA A 248 9.49 -2.19 -13.03
N ARG A 249 8.71 -1.33 -12.37
CA ARG A 249 9.00 0.11 -12.34
C ARG A 249 10.27 0.30 -11.49
N PRO A 250 11.33 0.92 -12.03
CA PRO A 250 12.45 1.36 -11.21
C PRO A 250 12.00 2.36 -10.14
#